data_AF-X1UMP1-F1
#
_entry.id   AF-X1UMP1-F1
#
_cell.length_a   1.000
_cell.length_b   1.000
_cell.length_c   1.000
_cell.angle_alpha   90.00
_cell.angle_beta   90.00
_cell.angle_gamma   90.00
#
_symmetry.space_group_name_H-M   'P 1'
#
loop_
_entity.id
_entity.type
_entity.pdbx_description
1 polymer ?
#
loop_
_entity_poly.entity_id
_entity_poly.type
_entity_poly.pdbx_seq_one_letter_code
_entity_poly.pdbx_strand_id
1 'polypeptide(L)'
;NLSKKYAHEFPENILLAADDSHGIGAYGKTGRGTEEYTNAKGVDVLVGTLGKAFGVNGGYATSNQTIITYLRETAPMYIYSNPISPAEASAALKSLEILGSEKGKDILAHLQQRPRNLKRV
;
A
#
# COMPACT_ATOMS: atom_id res chain seq x y z
N ASN A 1 2.59 16.39 3.35
CA ASN A 1 2.39 16.07 1.93
C ASN A 1 3.55 16.70 1.19
N LEU A 2 4.44 15.88 0.65
CA LEU A 2 5.67 16.31 -0.02
C LEU A 2 5.37 17.06 -1.32
N SER A 3 4.37 16.63 -2.09
CA SER A 3 4.00 17.32 -3.33
C SER A 3 3.59 18.77 -3.06
N LYS A 4 2.79 19.01 -2.02
CA LYS A 4 2.42 20.36 -1.58
C LYS A 4 3.62 21.21 -1.16
N LYS A 5 4.64 20.61 -0.53
CA LYS A 5 5.83 21.32 -0.07
C LYS A 5 6.64 21.84 -1.27
N TYR A 6 6.83 21.01 -2.28
CA TYR A 6 7.68 21.30 -3.44
C TYR A 6 6.90 21.87 -4.64
N ALA A 7 5.57 22.01 -4.55
CA ALA A 7 4.72 22.47 -5.67
C ALA A 7 5.17 23.80 -6.29
N HIS A 8 5.67 24.74 -5.48
CA HIS A 8 6.14 26.05 -5.94
C HIS A 8 7.40 25.99 -6.83
N GLU A 9 8.13 24.87 -6.82
CA GLU A 9 9.31 24.65 -7.65
C GLU A 9 8.94 24.20 -9.07
N PHE A 10 7.67 23.86 -9.33
CA PHE A 10 7.22 23.32 -10.61
C PHE A 10 6.07 24.16 -11.21
N PRO A 11 6.18 24.57 -12.48
CA PRO A 11 5.18 25.43 -13.11
C PRO A 11 3.80 24.78 -13.28
N GLU A 12 3.74 23.44 -13.36
CA GLU A 12 2.50 22.69 -13.62
C GLU A 12 2.02 21.85 -12.41
N ASN A 13 2.42 22.23 -11.19
CA ASN A 13 2.25 21.42 -9.98
C ASN A 13 2.96 20.06 -10.08
N ILE A 14 2.88 19.27 -9.01
CA ILE A 14 3.43 17.92 -8.94
C ILE A 14 2.49 16.99 -8.18
N LEU A 15 2.61 15.70 -8.47
CA LEU A 15 2.00 14.62 -7.71
C LEU A 15 3.09 13.67 -7.24
N LEU A 16 2.99 13.20 -5.99
CA LEU A 16 3.84 12.14 -5.48
C LEU A 16 3.14 10.79 -5.64
N ALA A 17 3.72 9.92 -6.46
CA ALA A 17 3.34 8.51 -6.52
C ALA A 17 4.38 7.66 -5.79
N ALA A 18 3.93 6.67 -5.00
CA ALA A 18 4.83 5.74 -4.30
C ALA A 18 4.34 4.30 -4.45
N ASP A 19 5.26 3.39 -4.74
CA ASP A 19 5.03 1.95 -4.65
C ASP A 19 5.46 1.46 -3.27
N ASP A 20 4.49 0.98 -2.49
CA ASP A 20 4.71 0.45 -1.15
C ASP A 20 4.42 -1.06 -1.06
N SER A 21 4.55 -1.77 -2.19
CA SER A 21 4.29 -3.21 -2.31
C SER A 21 5.05 -4.08 -1.30
N HIS A 22 6.24 -3.66 -0.88
CA HIS A 22 7.06 -4.36 0.12
C HIS A 22 6.92 -3.77 1.53
N GLY A 23 6.34 -2.58 1.68
CA GLY A 23 6.14 -1.97 2.98
C GLY A 23 4.82 -2.37 3.61
N ILE A 24 3.74 -2.34 2.83
CA ILE A 24 2.38 -2.62 3.32
C ILE A 24 2.29 -4.06 3.85
N GLY A 25 1.66 -4.20 5.02
CA GLY A 25 1.53 -5.46 5.75
C GLY A 25 2.81 -5.92 6.45
N ALA A 26 3.92 -5.18 6.34
CA ALA A 26 5.19 -5.51 6.98
C ALA A 26 5.75 -4.39 7.87
N TYR A 27 5.52 -3.13 7.50
CA TYR A 27 6.03 -1.95 8.19
C TYR A 27 4.92 -1.10 8.79
N GLY A 28 5.30 -0.31 9.80
CA GLY A 28 4.38 0.48 10.61
C GLY A 28 3.83 -0.29 11.80
N LYS A 29 3.14 0.41 12.71
CA LYS A 29 2.54 -0.21 13.91
C LYS A 29 1.28 -1.00 13.56
N THR A 30 0.59 -0.60 12.50
CA THR A 30 -0.66 -1.21 12.04
C THR A 30 -0.50 -1.92 10.70
N GLY A 31 0.73 -2.01 10.17
CA GLY A 31 0.99 -2.62 8.88
C GLY A 31 0.58 -1.74 7.70
N ARG A 32 0.37 -0.42 7.91
CA ARG A 32 0.01 0.50 6.82
C ARG A 32 1.18 0.86 5.91
N GLY A 33 2.35 0.31 6.19
CA GLY A 33 3.51 0.38 5.32
C GLY A 33 4.45 1.53 5.62
N THR A 34 5.16 1.97 4.59
CA THR A 34 6.29 2.88 4.71
C THR A 34 5.85 4.28 5.14
N GLU A 35 4.68 4.75 4.72
CA GLU A 35 4.14 6.05 5.17
C GLU A 35 3.94 6.08 6.70
N GLU A 36 3.36 5.01 7.27
CA GLU A 36 3.17 4.90 8.72
C GLU A 36 4.52 4.78 9.45
N TYR A 37 5.44 3.97 8.93
CA TYR A 37 6.75 3.75 9.54
C TYR A 37 7.61 5.01 9.59
N THR A 38 7.62 5.78 8.51
CA THR A 38 8.43 7.01 8.39
C THR A 38 7.72 8.25 8.93
N ASN A 39 6.44 8.13 9.31
CA ASN A 39 5.55 9.25 9.58
C ASN A 39 5.51 10.26 8.41
N ALA A 40 5.79 9.77 7.20
CA ALA A 40 5.67 10.57 5.99
C ALA A 40 4.18 10.84 5.77
N LYS A 41 3.83 12.12 5.64
CA LYS A 41 2.47 12.52 5.30
C LYS A 41 2.39 12.70 3.79
N GLY A 42 1.49 11.98 3.14
CA GLY A 42 0.88 12.39 1.89
C GLY A 42 1.69 12.04 0.65
N VAL A 43 1.61 10.77 0.28
CA VAL A 43 1.63 10.31 -1.11
C VAL A 43 0.27 10.65 -1.75
N ASP A 44 0.27 11.17 -2.97
CA ASP A 44 -0.98 11.47 -3.69
C ASP A 44 -1.54 10.21 -4.35
N VAL A 45 -0.68 9.31 -4.85
CA VAL A 45 -1.06 8.00 -5.40
C VAL A 45 -0.18 6.91 -4.80
N LEU A 46 -0.76 6.07 -3.95
CA LEU A 46 -0.06 4.92 -3.39
C LEU A 46 -0.45 3.66 -4.16
N VAL A 47 0.56 2.92 -4.61
CA VAL A 47 0.39 1.64 -5.30
C VAL A 47 0.88 0.52 -4.37
N GLY A 48 0.14 -0.57 -4.34
CA GLY A 48 0.48 -1.74 -3.54
C GLY A 48 0.06 -3.04 -4.21
N THR A 49 0.53 -4.14 -3.64
CA THR A 49 0.18 -5.49 -4.09
C THR A 49 -0.51 -6.27 -2.99
N LEU A 50 -1.44 -7.13 -3.38
CA LEU A 50 -2.01 -8.17 -2.52
C LEU A 50 -1.09 -9.41 -2.46
N GLY A 51 -0.15 -9.54 -3.40
CA GLY A 51 0.67 -10.75 -3.63
C GLY A 51 1.76 -11.06 -2.62
N LYS A 52 2.03 -10.14 -1.70
CA LYS A 52 3.17 -10.24 -0.77
C LYS A 52 2.69 -10.51 0.65
N ALA A 53 2.70 -9.49 1.50
CA ALA A 53 2.29 -9.64 2.90
C ALA A 53 0.86 -10.16 3.04
N PHE A 54 -0.02 -9.86 2.07
CA PHE A 54 -1.41 -10.30 2.11
C PHE A 54 -1.66 -11.71 1.57
N GLY A 55 -0.73 -12.28 0.79
CA GLY A 55 -0.80 -13.67 0.31
C GLY A 55 -1.88 -13.96 -0.74
N VAL A 56 -2.33 -12.96 -1.51
CA VAL A 56 -3.42 -13.08 -2.49
C VAL A 56 -3.00 -12.46 -3.83
N ASN A 57 -3.59 -12.84 -4.96
CA ASN A 57 -3.26 -12.15 -6.22
C ASN A 57 -3.93 -10.77 -6.31
N GLY A 58 -3.23 -9.83 -6.96
CA GLY A 58 -3.78 -8.53 -7.32
C GLY A 58 -2.88 -7.35 -6.95
N GLY A 59 -3.21 -6.21 -7.52
CA GLY A 59 -2.63 -4.91 -7.22
C GLY A 59 -3.74 -3.90 -6.95
N TYR A 60 -3.40 -2.82 -6.26
CA TYR A 60 -4.33 -1.74 -6.01
C TYR A 60 -3.62 -0.39 -6.04
N ALA A 61 -4.39 0.66 -6.29
CA ALA A 61 -3.97 2.04 -6.12
C ALA A 61 -4.95 2.74 -5.17
N THR A 62 -4.42 3.54 -4.24
CA THR A 62 -5.21 4.43 -3.39
C THR A 62 -4.83 5.87 -3.66
N SER A 63 -5.83 6.72 -3.84
CA SER A 63 -5.67 8.16 -4.07
C SER A 63 -6.96 8.87 -3.67
N ASN A 64 -7.06 10.18 -3.96
CA ASN A 64 -8.31 10.90 -3.84
C ASN A 64 -9.34 10.45 -4.91
N GLN A 65 -10.61 10.76 -4.68
CA GLN A 65 -11.70 10.30 -5.53
C GLN A 65 -11.54 10.77 -6.99
N THR A 66 -11.07 12.00 -7.22
CA THR A 66 -10.87 12.55 -8.56
C THR A 66 -9.87 11.73 -9.37
N ILE A 67 -8.72 11.40 -8.78
CA ILE A 67 -7.69 10.57 -9.43
C ILE A 67 -8.19 9.14 -9.63
N ILE A 68 -8.87 8.56 -8.63
CA ILE A 68 -9.42 7.20 -8.76
C ILE A 68 -10.47 7.12 -9.87
N THR A 69 -11.38 8.11 -9.97
CA THR A 69 -12.36 8.18 -11.06
C THR A 69 -11.65 8.32 -12.40
N TYR A 70 -10.69 9.24 -12.53
CA TYR A 70 -9.90 9.38 -13.75
C TYR A 70 -9.25 8.06 -14.18
N LEU A 71 -8.53 7.39 -13.26
CA LEU A 71 -7.87 6.11 -13.56
C LEU A 71 -8.86 5.01 -13.99
N ARG A 72 -10.05 4.96 -13.39
CA ARG A 72 -11.08 3.98 -13.77
C ARG A 72 -11.61 4.21 -15.19
N GLU A 73 -11.71 5.46 -15.62
CA GLU A 73 -12.24 5.84 -16.94
C GLU A 73 -11.17 5.88 -18.03
N THR A 74 -9.89 6.01 -17.68
CA THR A 74 -8.81 6.19 -18.67
C THR A 74 -7.76 5.09 -18.73
N ALA A 75 -7.62 4.24 -17.70
CA ALA A 75 -6.55 3.24 -17.69
C ALA A 75 -6.94 2.00 -18.52
N PRO A 76 -6.31 1.75 -19.68
CA PRO A 76 -6.71 0.64 -20.57
C PRO A 76 -6.51 -0.72 -19.91
N MET A 77 -5.48 -0.88 -19.08
CA MET A 77 -5.21 -2.12 -18.35
C MET A 77 -6.21 -2.40 -17.23
N TYR A 78 -6.99 -1.40 -16.81
CA TYR A 78 -8.11 -1.59 -15.88
C TYR A 78 -9.41 -1.87 -16.65
N ILE A 79 -9.66 -1.11 -17.72
CA ILE A 79 -10.91 -1.18 -18.50
C ILE A 79 -11.03 -2.48 -19.29
N TYR A 80 -9.95 -2.94 -19.91
CA TYR A 80 -9.95 -4.09 -20.83
C TYR A 80 -9.39 -5.36 -20.19
N SER A 81 -9.49 -5.48 -18.86
CA SER A 81 -9.02 -6.66 -18.12
C SER A 81 -10.13 -7.22 -17.23
N ASN A 82 -10.06 -8.52 -16.95
CA ASN A 82 -10.98 -9.15 -16.02
C ASN A 82 -10.65 -8.70 -14.58
N PRO A 83 -11.66 -8.37 -13.76
CA PRO A 83 -11.44 -8.07 -12.36
C PRO A 83 -10.92 -9.30 -11.61
N ILE A 84 -10.33 -9.07 -10.42
CA ILE A 84 -9.99 -10.17 -9.50
C ILE A 84 -11.22 -11.03 -9.20
N SER A 85 -11.01 -12.32 -8.99
CA SER A 85 -12.10 -13.23 -8.68
C SER A 85 -12.74 -12.88 -7.31
N PRO A 86 -14.02 -13.20 -7.09
CA PRO A 86 -14.66 -13.04 -5.79
C PRO A 86 -13.92 -13.77 -4.66
N ALA A 87 -13.30 -14.92 -4.97
CA ALA A 87 -12.51 -15.68 -4.01
C ALA A 87 -11.23 -14.93 -3.59
N GLU A 88 -10.52 -14.32 -4.54
CA GLU A 88 -9.36 -13.47 -4.27
C GLU A 88 -9.78 -12.23 -3.47
N ALA A 89 -10.87 -11.56 -3.84
CA ALA A 89 -11.38 -10.41 -3.09
C ALA A 89 -11.71 -10.77 -1.63
N SER A 90 -12.34 -11.93 -1.40
CA SER A 90 -12.66 -12.44 -0.06
C SER A 90 -11.40 -12.77 0.74
N ALA A 91 -10.43 -13.43 0.12
CA ALA A 91 -9.15 -13.73 0.76
C ALA A 91 -8.39 -12.45 1.14
N ALA A 92 -8.39 -11.45 0.26
CA ALA A 92 -7.74 -10.16 0.51
C ALA A 92 -8.41 -9.41 1.66
N LEU A 93 -9.74 -9.39 1.69
CA LEU A 93 -10.50 -8.82 2.80
C LEU A 93 -10.14 -9.52 4.11
N LYS A 94 -10.11 -10.86 4.12
CA LYS A 94 -9.75 -11.61 5.32
C LYS A 94 -8.32 -11.33 5.78
N SER A 95 -7.40 -11.16 4.85
CA SER A 95 -6.00 -10.81 5.14
C SER A 95 -5.91 -9.44 5.81
N LEU A 96 -6.67 -8.45 5.34
CA LEU A 96 -6.78 -7.13 5.96
C LEU A 96 -7.40 -7.18 7.37
N GLU A 97 -8.45 -7.98 7.57
CA GLU A 97 -9.03 -8.20 8.90
C GLU A 97 -8.02 -8.80 9.88
N ILE A 98 -7.23 -9.79 9.43
CA ILE A 98 -6.17 -10.39 10.26
C ILE A 98 -5.11 -9.35 10.57
N LEU A 99 -4.67 -8.56 9.59
CA LEU A 99 -3.68 -7.50 9.79
C LEU A 99 -4.15 -6.48 10.85
N GLY A 100 -5.44 -6.12 10.83
CA GLY A 100 -6.04 -5.20 11.80
C GLY A 100 -6.32 -5.79 13.18
N SER A 101 -6.20 -7.11 13.36
CA SER A 101 -6.46 -7.81 14.62
C SER A 101 -5.24 -7.80 15.56
N GLU A 102 -5.44 -8.18 16.83
CA GLU A 102 -4.33 -8.38 17.78
C GLU A 102 -3.32 -9.41 17.27
N LYS A 103 -3.79 -10.49 16.66
CA LYS A 103 -2.93 -11.48 16.00
C LYS A 103 -2.05 -10.84 14.92
N GLY A 104 -2.59 -9.91 14.14
CA GLY A 104 -1.84 -9.16 13.13
C GLY A 104 -0.72 -8.32 13.76
N LYS A 105 -1.01 -7.64 14.87
CA LYS A 105 -0.02 -6.87 15.63
C LYS A 105 1.09 -7.76 16.18
N ASP A 106 0.76 -8.93 16.70
CA ASP A 106 1.75 -9.91 17.17
C ASP A 106 2.66 -10.39 16.04
N ILE A 107 2.10 -10.68 14.86
CA ILE A 107 2.86 -11.07 13.67
C ILE A 107 3.82 -9.95 13.25
N LEU A 108 3.35 -8.69 13.21
CA LEU A 108 4.18 -7.54 12.88
C LEU A 108 5.31 -7.32 13.90
N ALA A 109 5.01 -7.41 15.19
CA ALA A 109 5.99 -7.27 16.26
C ALA A 109 7.08 -8.35 16.16
N HIS A 110 6.69 -9.59 15.86
CA HIS A 110 7.61 -10.69 15.61
C HIS A 110 8.49 -10.45 14.38
N LEU A 111 7.90 -9.98 13.27
CA LEU A 111 8.63 -9.68 12.04
C LEU A 111 9.71 -8.61 12.27
N GLN A 112 9.41 -7.57 13.03
CA GLN A 112 10.35 -6.48 13.33
C GLN A 112 11.58 -6.91 14.14
N GLN A 113 11.48 -8.03 14.88
CA GLN A 113 12.60 -8.56 15.67
C GLN A 113 13.57 -9.41 14.85
N ARG A 114 13.11 -10.05 13.77
CA ARG A 114 13.90 -11.02 12.98
C ARG A 114 15.14 -10.45 12.29
N PRO A 115 15.10 -9.27 11.61
CA PRO A 115 16.29 -8.71 10.97
C PRO A 115 17.45 -8.46 11.94
N ARG A 116 17.15 -8.18 13.22
CA ARG A 116 18.17 -7.98 14.26
C ARG A 116 18.87 -9.28 14.65
N ASN A 117 18.16 -10.40 14.58
CA ASN A 117 18.70 -11.71 14.94
C ASN A 117 19.52 -12.32 13.79
N LEU A 118 19.10 -12.10 12.54
CA LEU A 118 19.82 -12.57 11.35
C LEU A 118 21.13 -11.81 11.08
N LYS A 119 21.26 -10.56 11.53
CA LYS A 119 22.51 -9.77 11.41
C LYS A 119 23.53 -10.03 12.53
N ARG A 120 23.22 -10.93 13.47
CA ARG A 120 24.08 -11.28 14.62
C ARG A 120 24.77 -12.64 14.44
N VAL A 121 24.67 -13.24 13.26
CA VAL A 121 25.29 -14.53 12.92
C VAL A 121 26.50 -14.29 12.01
#